data_AF-A0A2N1M6E5-F1
#
_entry.id   AF-A0A2N1M6E5-F1
#
_cell.length_a   1.000
_cell.length_b   1.000
_cell.length_c   1.000
_cell.angle_alpha   90.00
_cell.angle_beta   90.00
_cell.angle_gamma   90.00
#
_symmetry.space_group_name_H-M   'P 1'
#
loop_
_entity.id
_entity.type
_entity.pdbx_description
1 polymer ?
#
loop_
_entity_poly.entity_id
_entity_poly.type
_entity_poly.pdbx_seq_one_letter_code
_entity_poly.pdbx_strand_id
1 'polypeptide(L)' 'MERSEVQVDDNKENELQQVENPLVLRRKGRPGTKRFKSSTEKKSRAKYTCKTCGQAGHNSARCQNRNR' A
#
# COMPACT_ATOMS: atom_id res chain seq x y z
N MET A 1 71.79 -24.29 20.71
CA MET A 1 70.33 -24.09 20.88
C MET A 1 69.88 -23.13 19.80
N GLU A 2 69.33 -23.63 18.70
CA GLU A 2 68.67 -22.77 17.72
C GLU A 2 67.24 -22.50 18.17
N ARG A 3 66.87 -21.23 18.22
CA ARG A 3 65.56 -20.77 18.66
C ARG A 3 64.70 -20.57 17.42
N SER A 4 63.79 -21.50 17.16
CA SER A 4 62.89 -21.42 16.01
C SER A 4 61.98 -20.20 16.15
N GLU A 5 62.09 -19.26 15.21
CA GLU A 5 61.25 -18.07 15.15
C GLU A 5 59.86 -18.47 14.63
N VAL A 6 58.83 -18.24 15.44
CA VAL A 6 57.44 -18.47 15.04
C VAL A 6 57.01 -17.28 14.21
N GLN A 7 56.83 -17.49 12.91
CA GLN A 7 56.19 -16.51 12.03
C GLN A 7 54.71 -16.42 12.41
N VAL A 8 54.28 -15.23 12.85
CA VAL A 8 52.87 -14.90 13.09
C VAL A 8 52.38 -14.19 11.85
N ASP A 9 51.57 -14.86 11.05
CA ASP A 9 50.94 -14.27 9.87
C ASP A 9 49.84 -13.28 10.30
N ASP A 10 50.08 -11.98 10.10
CA ASP A 10 49.18 -10.84 10.39
C ASP A 10 47.90 -10.78 9.52
N ASN A 11 47.42 -11.90 8.97
CA ASN A 11 46.36 -11.92 7.96
C ASN A 11 45.13 -12.73 8.37
N LYS A 12 44.62 -12.50 9.58
CA LYS A 12 43.39 -13.15 10.07
C LYS A 12 42.40 -12.21 10.76
N GLU A 13 42.36 -10.94 10.34
CA GLU A 13 41.39 -9.97 10.87
C GLU A 13 40.40 -9.42 9.82
N ASN A 14 40.19 -10.14 8.70
CA ASN A 14 39.13 -9.79 7.75
C ASN A 14 38.05 -10.88 7.57
N GLU A 15 38.05 -11.94 8.38
CA GLU A 15 36.95 -12.90 8.39
C GLU A 15 35.86 -12.47 9.38
N LEU A 16 35.46 -11.20 9.37
CA LEU A 16 34.20 -10.79 9.97
C LEU A 16 33.11 -11.34 9.07
N GLN A 17 32.69 -12.56 9.40
CA GLN A 17 31.59 -13.29 8.77
C GLN A 17 30.47 -12.29 8.46
N GLN A 18 30.31 -11.97 7.18
CA GLN A 18 29.22 -11.14 6.70
C GLN A 18 27.94 -11.92 6.92
N VAL A 19 27.33 -11.74 8.10
CA VAL A 19 26.03 -12.33 8.43
C VAL A 19 25.02 -11.66 7.52
N GLU A 20 24.59 -12.38 6.49
CA GLU A 20 23.58 -11.89 5.57
C GLU A 20 22.26 -11.74 6.32
N ASN A 21 21.61 -10.59 6.14
CA ASN A 21 20.30 -10.37 6.74
C ASN A 21 19.33 -11.44 6.23
N PRO A 22 18.60 -12.14 7.11
CA PRO A 22 17.63 -13.13 6.68
C PRO A 22 16.62 -12.49 5.73
N LEU A 23 16.29 -13.19 4.64
CA LEU A 23 15.33 -12.74 3.65
C LEU A 23 13.92 -12.73 4.25
N VAL A 24 13.59 -11.69 5.00
CA VAL A 24 12.26 -11.54 5.60
C VAL A 24 11.29 -11.14 4.50
N LEU A 25 10.58 -12.13 3.93
CA LEU A 25 9.45 -11.84 3.05
C LEU A 25 8.35 -11.18 3.89
N ARG A 26 8.23 -9.85 3.81
CA ARG A 26 7.16 -9.11 4.47
C ARG A 26 5.83 -9.66 3.96
N ARG A 27 5.14 -10.42 4.81
CA ARG A 27 3.78 -10.89 4.52
C ARG A 27 2.91 -9.68 4.19
N LYS A 28 1.99 -9.83 3.24
CA LYS A 28 1.01 -8.80 2.91
C LYS A 28 0.30 -8.42 4.20
N GLY A 29 0.62 -7.23 4.73
CA GLY A 29 -0.01 -6.72 5.92
C GLY A 29 -1.50 -6.50 5.69
N ARG A 30 -2.22 -6.12 6.74
CA ARG A 30 -3.61 -5.70 6.60
C ARG A 30 -3.69 -4.65 5.49
N PRO A 31 -4.52 -4.83 4.45
CA PRO A 31 -4.71 -3.79 3.45
C PRO A 31 -5.09 -2.51 4.18
N GLY A 32 -4.49 -1.39 3.78
CA GLY A 32 -4.69 -0.10 4.44
C GLY A 32 -6.19 0.12 4.66
N THR A 33 -6.59 0.33 5.91
CA THR A 33 -8.00 0.54 6.22
C THR A 33 -8.44 1.80 5.49
N LYS A 34 -9.41 1.66 4.58
CA LYS A 34 -10.07 2.82 3.98
C LYS A 34 -10.51 3.73 5.13
N ARG A 35 -10.18 5.01 5.06
CA ARG A 35 -10.53 6.00 6.08
C ARG A 35 -12.05 5.98 6.30
N PHE A 36 -12.47 5.71 7.54
CA PHE A 36 -13.86 5.88 7.95
C PHE A 36 -14.17 7.39 7.97
N LYS A 37 -15.30 7.79 7.38
CA LYS A 37 -15.70 9.20 7.36
C LYS A 37 -16.25 9.62 8.72
N SER A 38 -15.91 10.82 9.19
CA SER A 38 -16.50 11.37 10.42
C SER A 38 -17.97 11.74 10.22
N SER A 39 -18.72 11.88 11.32
CA SER A 39 -20.13 12.33 11.27
C SER A 39 -20.29 13.72 10.65
N THR A 40 -19.26 14.56 10.75
CA THR A 40 -19.22 15.92 10.21
C THR A 40 -18.84 15.98 8.73
N GLU A 41 -18.30 14.90 8.15
CA GLU A 41 -17.91 14.86 6.74
C GLU A 41 -19.14 14.71 5.82
N LYS A 42 -19.48 15.81 5.12
CA LYS A 42 -20.54 15.80 4.10
C LYS A 42 -20.13 14.92 2.91
N LYS A 43 -20.89 13.86 2.65
CA LYS A 43 -20.80 13.12 1.38
C LYS A 43 -21.45 13.97 0.29
N SER A 44 -20.79 14.10 -0.87
CA SER A 44 -21.48 14.61 -2.06
C SER A 44 -22.68 13.69 -2.33
N ARG A 45 -23.90 14.23 -2.23
CA ARG A 45 -25.09 13.50 -2.63
C ARG A 45 -24.92 13.21 -4.13
N ALA A 46 -24.94 11.94 -4.51
CA ALA A 46 -24.94 11.58 -5.92
C ALA A 46 -26.12 12.30 -6.58
N LYS A 47 -25.84 13.20 -7.52
CA LYS A 47 -26.89 13.88 -8.28
C LYS A 47 -27.51 12.82 -9.18
N TYR A 48 -28.72 12.38 -8.84
CA TYR A 48 -29.45 11.44 -9.66
C TYR A 48 -29.73 12.10 -11.02
N THR A 49 -29.27 11.48 -12.10
CA THR A 49 -29.58 11.87 -13.48
C THR A 49 -30.65 10.96 -14.05
N CYS A 50 -31.64 11.54 -14.70
CA CYS A 50 -32.68 10.79 -15.38
C CYS A 50 -32.08 10.02 -16.56
N LYS A 51 -32.34 8.70 -16.66
CA LYS A 51 -31.84 7.90 -17.79
C LYS A 51 -32.55 8.23 -19.11
N THR A 52 -33.74 8.82 -19.03
CA THR A 52 -34.58 9.11 -20.19
C THR A 52 -34.16 10.42 -20.87
N CYS A 53 -33.95 11.49 -20.09
CA CYS A 53 -33.63 12.83 -20.61
C CYS A 53 -32.25 13.36 -20.21
N GLY A 54 -31.48 12.64 -19.40
CA GLY A 54 -30.14 13.03 -18.95
C GLY A 54 -30.10 14.15 -17.90
N GLN A 55 -31.22 14.84 -17.62
CA GLN A 55 -31.26 15.93 -16.67
C GLN A 55 -31.19 15.44 -15.21
N ALA A 56 -30.52 16.22 -14.36
CA ALA A 56 -30.44 15.97 -12.93
C ALA A 56 -31.72 16.43 -12.21
N GLY A 57 -31.99 15.85 -11.03
CA GLY A 57 -33.06 16.31 -10.12
C GLY A 57 -34.34 15.49 -10.16
N HIS A 58 -34.47 14.54 -11.09
CA HIS A 58 -35.59 13.61 -11.14
C HIS A 58 -35.16 12.23 -11.67
N ASN A 59 -35.98 11.21 -11.44
CA ASN A 59 -35.77 9.86 -11.98
C ASN A 59 -36.60 9.58 -13.23
N SER A 60 -36.24 8.53 -13.99
CA SER A 60 -36.97 8.16 -15.20
C SER A 60 -38.46 7.92 -14.95
N ALA A 61 -38.83 7.39 -13.79
CA ALA A 61 -40.24 7.19 -13.40
C ALA A 61 -41.03 8.51 -13.29
N ARG A 62 -40.36 9.62 -12.95
CA ARG A 62 -40.95 10.94 -12.78
C ARG A 62 -40.56 11.91 -13.91
N CYS A 63 -39.94 11.40 -14.98
CA CYS A 63 -39.58 12.22 -16.13
C CYS A 63 -40.86 12.71 -16.82
N GLN A 64 -40.85 13.97 -17.24
CA GLN A 64 -41.91 14.57 -18.05
C GLN A 64 -41.72 14.24 -19.54
N ASN A 65 -40.47 13.98 -19.97
CA ASN A 65 -40.13 13.59 -21.34
C ASN A 65 -40.10 12.06 -21.47
N ARG A 66 -41.24 11.39 -21.23
CA ARG A 66 -41.33 9.91 -21.26
C ARG A 66 -41.35 9.31 -22.67
N ASN A 67 -41.43 10.13 -23.70
CA ASN A 67 -41.71 9.69 -25.07
C ASN A 67 -40.45 9.25 -25.83
N ARG A 68 -39.66 8.31 -25.28
CA ARG A 68 -38.54 7.71 -26.02
C ARG A 68 -38.65 6.20 -26.06
#